data_AF-A0A7S3T3Z5-F1
#
_entry.id   AF-A0A7S3T3Z5-F1
#
_cell.length_a   1.000
_cell.length_b   1.000
_cell.length_c   1.000
_cell.angle_alpha   90.00
_cell.angle_beta   90.00
_cell.angle_gamma   90.00
#
_symmetry.space_group_name_H-M   'P 1'
#
loop_
_entity.id
_entity.type
_entity.pdbx_description
1 polymer ?
#
loop_
_entity_poly.entity_id
_entity_poly.type
_entity_poly.pdbx_seq_one_letter_code
_entity_poly.pdbx_strand_id
1 'polypeptide(L)'
;LEAKKFHQELAKSSAEQLTEIQTRSEATSKKLAAFKTDTLERKMAALLSEVVDGVDEAEKKVEVLTKATAVFSNENLEEVSVEKLKTARTETQAAEKEAQTACLEARKIIGGKQKEASVAKGT
;
A
#
# COMPACT_ATOMS: atom_id res chain seq x y z
N LEU A 1 -68.43 -12.50 -10.20
CA LEU A 1 -67.43 -11.99 -11.18
C LEU A 1 -66.42 -11.04 -10.52
N GLU A 2 -66.84 -10.20 -9.57
CA GLU A 2 -65.96 -9.26 -8.84
C GLU A 2 -64.91 -9.93 -7.94
N ALA A 3 -65.26 -11.00 -7.21
CA ALA A 3 -64.29 -11.72 -6.37
C ALA A 3 -63.05 -12.25 -7.13
N LYS A 4 -63.23 -12.65 -8.40
CA LYS A 4 -62.12 -13.07 -9.28
C LYS A 4 -61.25 -11.89 -9.71
N LYS A 5 -61.84 -10.71 -9.92
CA LYS A 5 -61.11 -9.47 -10.25
C LYS A 5 -60.27 -8.98 -9.07
N PHE A 6 -60.85 -8.94 -7.87
CA PHE A 6 -60.12 -8.59 -6.65
C PHE A 6 -58.92 -9.53 -6.39
N HIS A 7 -59.09 -10.84 -6.63
CA HIS A 7 -57.99 -11.79 -6.51
C HIS A 7 -56.86 -11.54 -7.53
N GLN A 8 -57.20 -11.20 -8.78
CA GLN A 8 -56.22 -10.86 -9.80
C GLN A 8 -55.49 -9.55 -9.51
N GLU A 9 -56.19 -8.51 -9.04
CA GLU A 9 -55.59 -7.23 -8.66
C GLU A 9 -54.64 -7.39 -7.47
N LEU A 10 -55.02 -8.18 -6.46
CA LEU A 10 -54.17 -8.49 -5.33
C LEU A 10 -52.93 -9.28 -5.77
N ALA A 11 -53.09 -10.31 -6.59
CA ALA A 11 -51.97 -11.11 -7.11
C ALA A 11 -50.98 -10.27 -7.92
N LYS A 12 -51.50 -9.36 -8.76
CA LYS A 12 -50.69 -8.42 -9.54
C LYS A 12 -49.93 -7.45 -8.63
N SER A 13 -50.62 -6.83 -7.67
CA SER A 13 -50.00 -5.91 -6.72
C SER A 13 -48.90 -6.59 -5.89
N SER A 14 -49.12 -7.82 -5.42
CA SER A 14 -48.11 -8.59 -4.70
C SER A 14 -46.91 -8.94 -5.58
N ALA A 15 -47.12 -9.32 -6.83
CA ALA A 15 -46.03 -9.60 -7.77
C ALA A 15 -45.19 -8.36 -8.09
N GLU A 16 -45.84 -7.20 -8.25
CA GLU A 16 -45.17 -5.91 -8.46
C GLU A 16 -44.31 -5.52 -7.26
N GLN A 17 -44.85 -5.63 -6.03
CA GLN A 17 -44.12 -5.36 -4.80
C GLN A 17 -42.93 -6.31 -4.61
N LEU A 18 -43.09 -7.61 -4.89
CA LEU A 18 -41.99 -8.58 -4.83
C LEU A 18 -40.88 -8.24 -5.83
N THR A 19 -41.26 -7.86 -7.05
CA THR A 19 -40.30 -7.46 -8.10
C THR A 19 -39.55 -6.19 -7.71
N GLU A 20 -40.23 -5.22 -7.12
CA GLU A 20 -39.61 -3.99 -6.61
C GLU A 20 -38.59 -4.29 -5.50
N ILE A 21 -38.99 -5.11 -4.52
CA ILE A 21 -38.12 -5.52 -3.41
C ILE A 21 -36.91 -6.28 -3.93
N GLN A 22 -37.10 -7.22 -4.86
CA GLN A 22 -36.00 -7.96 -5.49
C GLN A 22 -35.03 -7.04 -6.19
N THR A 23 -35.53 -6.12 -7.03
CA THR A 23 -34.70 -5.15 -7.76
C THR A 23 -33.89 -4.28 -6.79
N ARG A 24 -34.53 -3.79 -5.72
CA ARG A 24 -33.86 -2.99 -4.69
C ARG A 24 -32.81 -3.79 -3.93
N SER A 25 -33.09 -5.05 -3.62
CA SER A 25 -32.16 -5.96 -2.96
C SER A 25 -30.91 -6.19 -3.82
N GLU A 26 -31.08 -6.51 -5.11
CA GLU A 26 -29.98 -6.71 -6.06
C GLU A 26 -29.15 -5.44 -6.24
N ALA A 27 -29.79 -4.28 -6.38
CA ALA A 27 -29.11 -3.00 -6.48
C ALA A 27 -28.30 -2.68 -5.21
N THR A 28 -28.86 -2.97 -4.03
CA THR A 28 -28.18 -2.75 -2.74
C THR A 28 -27.00 -3.70 -2.58
N SER A 29 -27.17 -4.98 -2.97
CA SER A 29 -26.09 -5.98 -2.95
C SER A 29 -24.91 -5.56 -3.84
N LYS A 30 -25.18 -5.07 -5.06
CA LYS A 30 -24.13 -4.54 -5.95
C LYS A 30 -23.42 -3.33 -5.36
N LYS A 31 -24.17 -2.38 -4.79
CA LYS A 31 -23.58 -1.22 -4.11
C LYS A 31 -22.72 -1.62 -2.92
N LEU A 32 -23.16 -2.60 -2.13
CA LEU A 32 -22.39 -3.11 -0.99
C LEU A 32 -21.09 -3.78 -1.45
N ALA A 33 -21.14 -4.57 -2.53
CA ALA A 33 -19.95 -5.20 -3.10
C ALA A 33 -18.93 -4.15 -3.57
N ALA A 34 -19.37 -3.14 -4.32
CA ALA A 34 -18.52 -2.03 -4.76
C ALA A 34 -17.91 -1.28 -3.56
N PHE A 35 -18.74 -0.92 -2.57
CA PHE A 35 -18.29 -0.24 -1.37
C PHE A 35 -17.23 -1.04 -0.58
N LYS A 36 -17.39 -2.37 -0.52
CA LYS A 36 -16.39 -3.25 0.11
C LYS A 36 -15.06 -3.19 -0.65
N THR A 37 -15.09 -3.27 -1.98
CA THR A 37 -13.89 -3.15 -2.82
C THR A 37 -13.20 -1.81 -2.61
N ASP A 38 -13.93 -0.69 -2.78
CA ASP A 38 -13.37 0.66 -2.62
C ASP A 38 -12.79 0.89 -1.21
N THR A 39 -13.41 0.28 -0.19
CA THR A 39 -12.92 0.37 1.18
C THR A 39 -11.65 -0.45 1.39
N LEU A 40 -11.56 -1.64 0.80
CA LEU A 40 -10.35 -2.46 0.84
C LEU A 40 -9.19 -1.77 0.13
N GLU A 41 -9.44 -1.21 -1.05
CA GLU A 41 -8.43 -0.48 -1.83
C GLU A 41 -7.90 0.74 -1.06
N ARG A 42 -8.78 1.55 -0.47
CA ARG A 42 -8.36 2.70 0.36
C ARG A 42 -7.57 2.27 1.60
N LYS A 43 -7.97 1.18 2.27
CA LYS A 43 -7.22 0.64 3.40
C LYS A 43 -5.83 0.16 2.97
N MET A 44 -5.74 -0.51 1.82
CA MET A 44 -4.46 -0.99 1.29
C MET A 44 -3.55 0.19 0.90
N ALA A 45 -4.08 1.19 0.21
CA ALA A 45 -3.33 2.39 -0.15
C ALA A 45 -2.80 3.12 1.09
N ALA A 46 -3.62 3.27 2.14
CA ALA A 46 -3.19 3.88 3.39
C ALA A 46 -2.08 3.08 4.09
N LEU A 47 -2.18 1.75 4.12
CA LEU A 47 -1.14 0.89 4.70
C LEU A 47 0.17 0.94 3.90
N LEU A 48 0.08 1.04 2.57
CA LEU A 48 1.25 1.03 1.69
C LEU A 48 1.95 2.39 1.61
N SER A 49 1.25 3.52 1.78
CA SER A 49 1.86 4.85 1.65
C SER A 49 3.08 5.02 2.56
N GLU A 50 2.93 4.73 3.85
CA GLU A 50 4.05 4.84 4.81
C GLU A 50 5.19 3.87 4.50
N VAL A 51 4.89 2.70 3.94
CA VAL A 51 5.91 1.72 3.51
C VAL A 51 6.69 2.27 2.33
N VAL A 52 5.99 2.82 1.33
CA VAL A 52 6.61 3.40 0.14
C VAL A 52 7.52 4.55 0.53
N ASP A 53 7.04 5.47 1.37
CA ASP A 53 7.83 6.63 1.83
C ASP A 53 9.09 6.19 2.60
N GLY A 54 8.96 5.19 3.48
CA GLY A 54 10.09 4.66 4.26
C GLY A 54 11.13 3.94 3.40
N VAL A 55 10.70 3.22 2.35
CA VAL A 55 11.60 2.56 1.41
C VAL A 55 12.29 3.57 0.50
N ASP A 56 11.57 4.56 -0.02
CA ASP A 56 12.12 5.64 -0.86
C ASP A 56 13.22 6.42 -0.11
N GLU A 57 13.01 6.74 1.17
CA GLU A 57 14.06 7.38 1.97
C GLU A 57 15.29 6.47 2.15
N ALA A 58 15.09 5.17 2.39
CA ALA A 58 16.20 4.23 2.48
C ALA A 58 16.97 4.12 1.15
N GLU A 59 16.28 4.07 0.02
CA GLU A 59 16.87 4.04 -1.31
C GLU A 59 17.71 5.29 -1.60
N LYS A 60 17.19 6.48 -1.27
CA LYS A 60 17.94 7.74 -1.39
C LYS A 60 19.25 7.73 -0.59
N LYS A 61 19.22 7.24 0.65
CA LYS A 61 20.42 7.15 1.49
C LYS A 61 21.44 6.13 0.96
N VAL A 62 20.96 5.01 0.41
CA VAL A 62 21.82 4.01 -0.26
C VAL A 62 22.44 4.58 -1.55
N GLU A 63 21.71 5.42 -2.30
CA GLU A 63 22.25 6.10 -3.48
C GLU A 63 23.40 7.06 -3.09
N VAL A 64 23.24 7.80 -1.99
CA VAL A 64 24.30 8.67 -1.45
C VAL A 64 25.53 7.83 -1.06
N LEU A 65 25.34 6.69 -0.39
CA LEU A 65 26.44 5.77 -0.08
C LEU A 65 27.15 5.28 -1.34
N THR A 66 26.38 4.91 -2.38
CA THR A 66 26.94 4.46 -3.67
C THR A 66 27.80 5.55 -4.33
N LYS A 67 27.38 6.81 -4.25
CA LYS A 67 28.18 7.94 -4.75
C LYS A 67 29.44 8.14 -3.91
N ALA A 68 29.36 8.03 -2.59
CA ALA A 68 30.50 8.16 -1.69
C ALA A 68 31.56 7.05 -1.89
N THR A 69 31.12 5.84 -2.26
CA THR A 69 32.01 4.70 -2.52
C THR A 69 32.62 4.68 -3.92
N ALA A 70 32.14 5.53 -4.83
CA ALA A 70 32.55 5.51 -6.24
C ALA A 70 34.07 5.65 -6.43
N VAL A 71 34.75 6.44 -5.58
CA VAL A 71 36.21 6.60 -5.63
C VAL A 71 36.94 5.27 -5.46
N PHE A 72 36.39 4.35 -4.65
CA PHE A 72 36.99 3.04 -4.37
C PHE A 72 36.78 2.03 -5.49
N SER A 73 35.92 2.33 -6.46
CA SER A 73 35.67 1.48 -7.63
C SER A 73 36.46 1.92 -8.86
N ASN A 74 37.35 2.91 -8.72
CA ASN A 74 38.16 3.41 -9.83
C ASN A 74 39.25 2.39 -10.23
N GLU A 75 39.35 2.09 -11.52
CA GLU A 75 40.35 1.17 -12.08
C GLU A 75 41.79 1.64 -11.81
N ASN A 76 42.01 2.95 -11.72
CA ASN A 76 43.32 3.55 -11.43
C ASN A 76 43.42 4.06 -9.98
N LEU A 77 43.07 3.22 -9.02
CA LEU A 77 43.10 3.60 -7.60
C LEU A 77 44.48 4.10 -7.14
N GLU A 78 45.56 3.60 -7.72
CA GLU A 78 46.95 4.00 -7.44
C GLU A 78 47.27 5.46 -7.82
N GLU A 79 46.49 6.03 -8.75
CA GLU A 79 46.61 7.44 -9.16
C GLU A 79 45.82 8.39 -8.25
N VAL A 80 44.94 7.84 -7.39
CA VAL A 80 44.16 8.63 -6.43
C VAL A 80 45.05 8.97 -5.23
N SER A 81 45.09 10.26 -4.86
CA SER A 81 45.91 10.68 -3.73
C SER A 81 45.41 10.09 -2.41
N VAL A 82 46.35 9.80 -1.51
CA VAL A 82 46.07 9.29 -0.15
C VAL A 82 45.07 10.18 0.59
N GLU A 83 45.17 11.50 0.44
CA GLU A 83 44.25 12.45 1.08
C GLU A 83 42.82 12.34 0.51
N LYS A 84 42.66 12.18 -0.81
CA LYS A 84 41.33 11.93 -1.41
C LYS A 84 40.74 10.61 -0.92
N LEU A 85 41.55 9.56 -0.77
CA LEU A 85 41.09 8.28 -0.22
C LEU A 85 40.66 8.39 1.24
N LYS A 86 41.36 9.18 2.07
CA LYS A 86 40.96 9.44 3.45
C LYS A 86 39.62 10.19 3.53
N THR A 87 39.44 11.23 2.71
CA THR A 87 38.17 11.98 2.64
C THR A 87 37.03 11.07 2.20
N ALA A 88 37.20 10.32 1.10
CA ALA A 88 36.19 9.39 0.61
C ALA A 88 35.83 8.31 1.65
N ARG A 89 36.81 7.85 2.44
CA ARG A 89 36.56 6.89 3.54
C ARG A 89 35.66 7.50 4.60
N THR A 90 35.93 8.74 5.02
CA THR A 90 35.11 9.41 6.04
C THR A 90 33.70 9.68 5.56
N GLU A 91 33.55 10.10 4.30
CA GLU A 91 32.24 10.33 3.66
C GLU A 91 31.46 9.03 3.52
N THR A 92 32.13 7.96 3.07
CA THR A 92 31.54 6.61 2.97
C THR A 92 31.06 6.10 4.32
N GLN A 93 31.87 6.23 5.38
CA GLN A 93 31.47 5.79 6.73
C GLN A 93 30.27 6.58 7.28
N ALA A 94 30.18 7.88 6.98
CA ALA A 94 29.02 8.67 7.37
C ALA A 94 27.77 8.22 6.61
N ALA A 95 27.86 8.11 5.28
CA ALA A 95 26.77 7.66 4.43
C ALA A 95 26.31 6.23 4.74
N GLU A 96 27.23 5.33 5.11
CA GLU A 96 26.95 3.95 5.50
C GLU A 96 26.05 3.91 6.74
N LYS A 97 26.37 4.70 7.76
CA LYS A 97 25.56 4.77 9.00
C LYS A 97 24.17 5.30 8.73
N GLU A 98 24.04 6.33 7.89
CA GLU A 98 22.73 6.87 7.50
C GLU A 98 21.91 5.85 6.71
N ALA A 99 22.50 5.22 5.69
CA ALA A 99 21.85 4.19 4.90
C ALA A 99 21.42 2.98 5.74
N GLN A 100 22.28 2.53 6.66
CA GLN A 100 21.97 1.45 7.59
C GLN A 100 20.78 1.81 8.49
N THR A 101 20.77 3.02 9.04
CA THR A 101 19.68 3.50 9.90
C THR A 101 18.36 3.55 9.14
N ALA A 102 18.36 4.17 7.95
CA ALA A 102 17.16 4.26 7.11
C ALA A 102 16.64 2.87 6.71
N CYS A 103 17.54 1.93 6.35
CA CYS A 103 17.16 0.54 6.05
C CYS A 103 16.53 -0.19 7.26
N LEU A 104 16.98 0.10 8.48
CA LEU A 104 16.40 -0.50 9.69
C LEU A 104 15.03 0.10 10.00
N GLU A 105 14.87 1.41 9.82
CA GLU A 105 13.58 2.11 9.98
C GLU A 105 12.56 1.61 8.95
N ALA A 106 12.92 1.49 7.68
CA ALA A 106 12.07 0.92 6.64
C ALA A 106 11.59 -0.50 7.01
N ARG A 107 12.50 -1.37 7.51
CA ARG A 107 12.14 -2.71 8.00
C ARG A 107 11.17 -2.66 9.17
N LYS A 108 11.36 -1.72 10.10
CA LYS A 108 10.46 -1.53 11.24
C LYS A 108 9.06 -1.12 10.78
N ILE A 109 8.95 -0.19 9.83
CA ILE A 109 7.68 0.24 9.23
C ILE A 109 6.99 -0.94 8.57
N ILE A 110 7.69 -1.67 7.69
CA ILE A 110 7.16 -2.87 7.02
C ILE A 110 6.66 -3.90 8.03
N GLY A 111 7.47 -4.21 9.05
CA GLY A 111 7.10 -5.16 10.09
C GLY A 111 5.90 -4.71 10.92
N GLY A 112 5.75 -3.40 11.16
CA GLY A 112 4.58 -2.80 11.79
C GLY A 112 3.31 -2.98 10.95
N LYS A 113 3.37 -2.58 9.68
CA LYS A 113 2.24 -2.68 8.75
C LYS A 113 1.83 -4.12 8.44
N GLN A 114 2.77 -5.06 8.37
CA GLN A 114 2.47 -6.49 8.24
C GLN A 114 1.65 -7.02 9.42
N LYS A 115 1.97 -6.60 10.65
CA LYS A 115 1.18 -6.95 11.85
C LYS A 115 -0.22 -6.34 11.79
N GLU A 116 -0.34 -5.05 11.48
CA GLU A 116 -1.63 -4.36 11.30
C GLU A 116 -2.51 -5.05 10.25
N ALA A 117 -1.93 -5.44 9.11
CA ALA A 117 -2.64 -6.16 8.05
C ALA A 117 -3.13 -7.56 8.49
N SER A 118 -2.35 -8.27 9.32
CA SER A 118 -2.76 -9.57 9.87
C SER A 118 -3.95 -9.46 10.84
N VAL A 119 -3.99 -8.40 11.65
CA VAL A 119 -5.11 -8.11 12.57
C VAL A 119 -6.37 -7.71 11.79
N ALA A 120 -6.23 -6.95 10.70
CA ALA A 120 -7.34 -6.55 9.85
C ALA A 120 -8.00 -7.70 9.05
N LYS A 121 -7.35 -8.86 8.90
CA LYS A 121 -7.94 -10.06 8.29
C LYS A 121 -8.73 -10.94 9.28
N GLY A 122 -8.61 -10.68 10.58
CA GLY A 122 -9.24 -11.47 11.65
C GLY A 122 -10.58 -10.91 12.16
N THR A 123 -11.08 -9.82 11.59
CA THR A 123 -12.38 -9.19 11.90
C THR A 123 -13.25 -9.10 10.66
#